data_AF-A0A965CAE6-F1
#
_entry.id   AF-A0A965CAE6-F1
#
_cell.length_a   1.000
_cell.length_b   1.000
_cell.length_c   1.000
_cell.angle_alpha   90.00
_cell.angle_beta   90.00
_cell.angle_gamma   90.00
#
_symmetry.space_group_name_H-M   'P 1'
#
loop_
_entity.id
_entity.type
_entity.pdbx_description
1 polymer ?
#
loop_
_entity_poly.entity_id
_entity_poly.type
_entity_poly.pdbx_seq_one_letter_code
_entity_poly.pdbx_strand_id
1 'polypeptide(L)'
;ANNYARNGDKGDFLRDLPAEVKNVPMVVLINGGSASASEIVSGALQDHKRAVIMGTQSFGKGSVQTILPMNNGTAIKLTTARYFTPNGRSIQAKGIVPDIVVEDATVNSSEQGLNLREADLSNHLSNPKESDTPAAPKPPVVKPDAKKDDGKQFADKTPMEAGTKTDYQFMQALNLLKGMDILAPAKK
;
A
#
# COMPACT_ATOMS: atom_id res chain seq x y z
N ALA A 1 -9.81 15.59 -19.48
CA ALA A 1 -8.90 14.99 -18.48
C ALA A 1 -7.67 14.51 -19.23
N ASN A 2 -6.48 15.03 -18.89
CA ASN A 2 -5.24 14.57 -19.51
C ASN A 2 -4.89 13.23 -18.88
N ASN A 3 -5.33 12.15 -19.54
CA ASN A 3 -4.90 10.80 -19.21
C ASN A 3 -3.38 10.78 -19.33
N TYR A 4 -2.68 10.39 -18.27
CA TYR A 4 -1.22 10.39 -18.09
C TYR A 4 -0.44 9.49 -19.09
N ALA A 5 -0.90 9.39 -20.34
CA ALA A 5 -0.27 8.68 -21.43
C ALA A 5 1.05 9.35 -21.79
N ARG A 6 2.16 8.60 -21.63
CA ARG A 6 3.52 9.10 -21.79
C ARG A 6 3.93 9.41 -23.23
N ASN A 7 3.17 8.92 -24.21
CA ASN A 7 3.28 9.26 -25.61
C ASN A 7 1.88 9.65 -26.05
N GLY A 8 1.71 10.75 -26.78
CA GLY A 8 0.43 11.30 -27.24
C GLY A 8 -0.40 10.42 -28.19
N ASP A 9 -0.38 9.10 -27.98
CA ASP A 9 -1.25 8.15 -28.61
C ASP A 9 -2.68 8.29 -28.07
N LYS A 10 -3.55 8.49 -29.04
CA LYS A 10 -4.89 9.04 -28.92
C LYS A 10 -5.87 7.92 -28.56
N GLY A 11 -6.20 7.82 -27.28
CA GLY A 11 -7.32 7.01 -26.83
C GLY A 11 -7.59 7.21 -25.35
N ASP A 12 -8.79 7.65 -25.00
CA ASP A 12 -9.29 7.35 -23.66
C ASP A 12 -9.57 5.85 -23.62
N PHE A 13 -8.65 5.08 -23.02
CA PHE A 13 -8.77 3.63 -22.87
C PHE A 13 -10.02 3.21 -22.08
N LEU A 14 -10.69 4.17 -21.41
CA LEU A 14 -11.92 3.96 -20.66
C LEU A 14 -13.17 4.44 -21.41
N ARG A 15 -13.04 4.86 -22.68
CA ARG A 15 -14.14 5.41 -23.48
C ARG A 15 -15.18 4.36 -23.83
N ASP A 16 -14.73 3.17 -24.23
CA ASP A 16 -15.59 2.09 -24.70
C ASP A 16 -16.01 1.14 -23.57
N LEU A 17 -15.60 1.43 -22.33
CA LEU A 17 -16.10 0.70 -21.17
C LEU A 17 -17.56 1.05 -20.89
N PRO A 18 -18.40 0.07 -20.53
CA PRO A 18 -19.75 0.34 -20.06
C PRO A 18 -19.73 1.36 -18.93
N ALA A 19 -20.69 2.29 -18.93
CA ALA A 19 -20.76 3.38 -17.96
C ALA A 19 -20.85 2.85 -16.52
N GLU A 20 -21.45 1.67 -16.36
CA GLU A 20 -21.62 0.94 -15.11
C GLU A 20 -20.27 0.61 -14.47
N VAL A 21 -19.25 0.25 -15.25
CA VAL A 21 -17.90 -0.11 -14.76
C VAL A 21 -17.26 1.03 -13.97
N LYS A 22 -17.55 2.28 -14.37
CA LYS A 22 -17.02 3.48 -13.70
C LYS A 22 -17.58 3.66 -12.29
N ASN A 23 -18.77 3.11 -12.02
CA ASN A 23 -19.53 3.33 -10.79
C ASN A 23 -19.65 2.08 -9.89
N VAL A 24 -19.05 0.95 -10.26
CA VAL A 24 -19.10 -0.28 -9.45
C VAL A 24 -18.55 0.00 -8.04
N PRO A 25 -19.31 -0.28 -6.96
CA PRO A 25 -18.82 -0.15 -5.59
C PRO A 25 -17.51 -0.92 -5.40
N MET A 26 -16.54 -0.32 -4.71
CA MET A 26 -15.21 -0.91 -4.58
C MET A 26 -14.65 -0.67 -3.18
N VAL A 27 -14.17 -1.76 -2.58
CA VAL A 27 -13.35 -1.75 -1.37
C VAL A 27 -11.99 -2.35 -1.73
N VAL A 28 -10.90 -1.70 -1.33
CA VAL A 28 -9.54 -2.17 -1.59
C VAL A 28 -8.87 -2.47 -0.25
N LEU A 29 -8.40 -3.70 -0.09
CA LEU A 29 -7.65 -4.13 1.08
C LEU A 29 -6.16 -3.80 0.92
N ILE A 30 -5.58 -3.19 1.96
CA ILE A 30 -4.14 -2.92 2.06
C ILE A 30 -3.61 -3.37 3.42
N ASN A 31 -2.30 -3.61 3.47
CA ASN A 31 -1.59 -3.95 4.70
C ASN A 31 -0.14 -3.44 4.68
N GLY A 32 0.61 -3.71 5.75
CA GLY A 32 2.03 -3.34 5.85
C GLY A 32 2.94 -3.91 4.76
N GLY A 33 2.54 -4.98 4.07
CA GLY A 33 3.25 -5.52 2.90
C GLY A 33 2.94 -4.79 1.59
N SER A 34 1.91 -3.95 1.57
CA SER A 34 1.55 -3.13 0.40
C SER A 34 2.58 -2.02 0.22
N ALA A 35 3.39 -2.10 -0.84
CA ALA A 35 4.46 -1.16 -1.11
C ALA A 35 4.47 -0.69 -2.59
N SER A 36 5.10 0.46 -2.85
CA SER A 36 5.40 0.94 -4.20
C SER A 36 4.12 1.18 -5.02
N ALA A 37 3.99 0.58 -6.22
CA ALA A 37 2.87 0.81 -7.13
C ALA A 37 1.50 0.58 -6.49
N SER A 38 1.37 -0.39 -5.58
CA SER A 38 0.11 -0.65 -4.86
C SER A 38 -0.34 0.55 -4.01
N GLU A 39 0.61 1.28 -3.42
CA GLU A 39 0.36 2.49 -2.62
C GLU A 39 -0.06 3.67 -3.49
N ILE A 40 0.48 3.75 -4.71
CA ILE A 40 0.09 4.78 -5.69
C ILE A 40 -1.36 4.54 -6.12
N VAL A 41 -1.71 3.29 -6.43
CA VAL A 41 -3.05 2.91 -6.87
C VAL A 41 -4.06 3.13 -5.74
N SER A 42 -3.79 2.61 -4.53
CA SER A 42 -4.70 2.78 -3.39
C SER A 42 -4.85 4.26 -3.00
N GLY A 43 -3.74 5.01 -2.96
CA GLY A 43 -3.77 6.46 -2.70
C GLY A 43 -4.55 7.25 -3.76
N ALA A 44 -4.43 6.91 -5.04
CA ALA A 44 -5.20 7.56 -6.10
C ALA A 44 -6.69 7.23 -6.02
N LEU A 45 -7.04 5.96 -5.77
CA LEU A 45 -8.43 5.55 -5.57
C LEU A 45 -9.06 6.23 -4.35
N GLN A 46 -8.31 6.38 -3.26
CA GLN A 46 -8.72 7.10 -2.05
C GLN A 46 -8.93 8.60 -2.34
N ASP A 47 -7.94 9.26 -2.96
CA ASP A 47 -7.97 10.69 -3.24
C ASP A 47 -9.15 11.08 -4.15
N HIS A 48 -9.46 10.23 -5.12
CA HIS A 48 -10.60 10.41 -6.02
C HIS A 48 -11.93 9.94 -5.43
N LYS A 49 -11.96 9.43 -4.19
CA LYS A 49 -13.13 8.81 -3.54
C LYS A 49 -13.75 7.71 -4.41
N ARG A 50 -12.93 7.01 -5.20
CA ARG A 50 -13.38 5.95 -6.10
C ARG A 50 -13.56 4.63 -5.35
N ALA A 51 -12.76 4.36 -4.33
CA ALA A 51 -12.87 3.16 -3.51
C ALA A 51 -12.69 3.52 -2.04
N VAL A 52 -13.25 2.71 -1.16
CA VAL A 52 -12.93 2.74 0.27
C VAL A 52 -11.70 1.86 0.49
N ILE A 53 -10.65 2.43 1.08
CA ILE A 53 -9.44 1.70 1.44
C ILE A 53 -9.61 1.12 2.85
N MET A 54 -9.35 -0.17 3.02
CA MET A 54 -9.55 -0.88 4.28
C MET A 54 -8.33 -1.74 4.64
N GLY A 55 -8.10 -1.98 5.92
CA GLY A 55 -7.04 -2.88 6.41
C GLY A 55 -6.06 -2.15 7.31
N THR A 56 -4.76 -2.31 7.08
CA THR A 56 -3.71 -1.65 7.88
C THR A 56 -2.83 -0.73 7.04
N GLN A 57 -2.13 0.20 7.70
CA GLN A 57 -1.27 1.17 7.03
C GLN A 57 -0.21 0.48 6.17
N SER A 58 0.00 1.00 4.95
CA SER A 58 0.95 0.45 4.00
C SER A 58 2.42 0.76 4.34
N PHE A 59 3.35 0.14 3.60
CA PHE A 59 4.78 0.16 3.92
C PHE A 59 5.44 1.55 3.90
N GLY A 60 5.07 2.40 2.95
CA GLY A 60 5.59 3.76 2.79
C GLY A 60 6.70 3.95 1.77
N LYS A 61 6.80 3.11 0.74
CA LYS A 61 7.82 3.27 -0.30
C LYS A 61 7.29 4.17 -1.43
N GLY A 62 7.57 5.46 -1.31
CA GLY A 62 7.17 6.49 -2.25
C GLY A 62 8.28 6.95 -3.19
N SER A 63 9.20 6.07 -3.61
CA SER A 63 10.35 6.45 -4.45
C SER A 63 10.52 5.58 -5.71
N VAL A 64 11.07 6.19 -6.76
CA VAL A 64 11.39 5.55 -8.04
C VAL A 64 12.87 5.25 -8.10
N GLN A 65 13.21 4.00 -8.41
CA GLN A 65 14.60 3.59 -8.60
C GLN A 65 14.83 3.21 -10.06
N THR A 66 15.85 3.80 -10.66
CA THR A 66 16.31 3.50 -12.03
C THR A 66 17.59 2.67 -11.95
N ILE A 67 17.69 1.65 -12.79
CA ILE A 67 18.90 0.83 -12.93
C ILE A 67 19.70 1.39 -14.09
N LEU A 68 20.91 1.87 -13.80
CA LEU A 68 21.86 2.40 -14.77
C LEU A 68 22.95 1.35 -15.02
N PRO A 69 22.96 0.67 -16.18
CA PRO A 69 23.96 -0.35 -16.48
C PRO A 69 25.35 0.27 -16.68
N MET A 70 26.39 -0.47 -16.30
CA MET A 70 27.80 -0.09 -16.46
C MET A 70 28.52 -1.04 -17.42
N ASN A 71 29.58 -0.56 -18.07
CA ASN A 71 30.33 -1.30 -19.10
C ASN A 71 31.00 -2.59 -18.60
N ASN A 72 31.14 -2.76 -17.29
CA ASN A 72 31.75 -3.94 -16.65
C ASN A 72 30.73 -5.01 -16.24
N GLY A 73 29.47 -4.92 -16.69
CA GLY A 73 28.41 -5.86 -16.35
C GLY A 73 27.77 -5.63 -14.97
N THR A 74 28.11 -4.54 -14.28
CA THR A 74 27.44 -4.10 -13.04
C THR A 74 26.37 -3.04 -13.33
N ALA A 75 25.59 -2.65 -12.32
CA ALA A 75 24.62 -1.57 -12.47
C ALA A 75 24.47 -0.75 -11.18
N ILE A 76 24.16 0.53 -11.35
CA ILE A 76 23.83 1.44 -10.24
C ILE A 76 22.31 1.51 -10.13
N LYS A 77 21.79 1.22 -8.93
CA LYS A 77 20.39 1.44 -8.61
C LYS A 77 20.25 2.81 -7.94
N LEU A 78 19.72 3.78 -8.67
CA LEU A 78 19.64 5.16 -8.22
C LEU A 78 18.18 5.59 -8.01
N THR A 79 17.89 6.20 -6.86
CA THR A 79 16.58 6.84 -6.66
C THR A 79 16.52 8.15 -7.45
N THR A 80 15.59 8.24 -8.39
CA THR A 80 15.50 9.36 -9.35
C THR A 80 14.27 10.23 -9.17
N ALA A 81 13.23 9.73 -8.49
CA ALA A 81 12.00 10.48 -8.24
C ALA A 81 11.28 10.01 -6.97
N ARG A 82 10.27 10.81 -6.57
CA ARG A 82 9.31 10.48 -5.51
C ARG A 82 7.89 10.49 -6.07
N TYR A 83 7.05 9.63 -5.51
CA TYR A 83 5.62 9.57 -5.82
C TYR A 83 4.80 10.40 -4.85
N PHE A 84 3.78 11.05 -5.41
CA PHE A 84 2.76 11.77 -4.68
C PHE A 84 1.40 11.30 -5.19
N THR A 85 0.42 11.23 -4.30
CA THR A 85 -0.96 10.97 -4.69
C THR A 85 -1.55 12.16 -5.47
N PRO A 86 -2.69 12.03 -6.16
CA PRO A 86 -3.31 13.12 -6.91
C PRO A 86 -3.54 14.41 -6.09
N ASN A 87 -3.81 14.31 -4.79
CA ASN A 87 -3.95 15.46 -3.87
C ASN A 87 -2.60 16.02 -3.38
N GLY A 88 -1.46 15.55 -3.92
CA GLY A 88 -0.13 16.03 -3.56
C GLY A 88 0.40 15.51 -2.22
N ARG A 89 -0.22 14.48 -1.64
CA ARG A 89 0.26 13.83 -0.41
C ARG A 89 1.44 12.91 -0.74
N SER A 90 2.50 13.00 0.05
CA SER A 90 3.65 12.12 -0.08
C SER A 90 3.45 10.79 0.64
N ILE A 91 3.85 9.71 -0.02
CA ILE A 91 3.79 8.34 0.49
C ILE A 91 5.12 7.93 1.17
N GLN A 92 6.23 8.56 0.79
CA GLN A 92 7.57 8.18 1.27
C GLN A 92 7.67 8.27 2.80
N ALA A 93 8.11 7.17 3.43
CA ALA A 93 8.23 7.00 4.88
C ALA A 93 6.91 7.18 5.67
N LYS A 94 5.76 7.16 4.98
CA LYS A 94 4.44 7.28 5.60
C LYS A 94 3.50 6.15 5.21
N GLY A 95 3.43 5.84 3.93
CA GLY A 95 2.41 4.95 3.38
C GLY A 95 1.05 5.61 3.23
N ILE A 96 0.08 4.79 2.85
CA ILE A 96 -1.34 5.07 2.76
C ILE A 96 -1.99 4.59 4.05
N VAL A 97 -2.66 5.52 4.73
CA VAL A 97 -3.53 5.20 5.87
C VAL A 97 -4.90 4.83 5.28
N PRO A 98 -5.45 3.64 5.60
CA PRO A 98 -6.76 3.22 5.10
C PRO A 98 -7.87 4.12 5.65
N ASP A 99 -9.00 4.21 4.94
CA ASP A 99 -10.20 4.91 5.40
C ASP A 99 -10.83 4.19 6.60
N ILE A 100 -10.77 2.86 6.60
CA ILE A 100 -11.25 2.01 7.69
C ILE A 100 -10.11 1.08 8.12
N VAL A 101 -9.62 1.31 9.34
CA VAL A 101 -8.60 0.44 9.93
C VAL A 101 -9.26 -0.86 10.40
N VAL A 102 -8.76 -1.98 9.90
CA VAL A 102 -9.15 -3.32 10.34
C VAL A 102 -7.87 -4.10 10.54
N GLU A 103 -7.54 -4.45 11.78
CA GLU A 103 -6.38 -5.27 12.08
C GLU A 103 -6.64 -6.73 11.70
N ASP A 104 -5.59 -7.46 11.37
CA ASP A 104 -5.69 -8.89 11.09
C ASP A 104 -5.80 -9.65 12.42
N ALA A 105 -6.88 -10.41 12.59
CA ALA A 105 -7.19 -11.17 13.80
C ALA A 105 -6.19 -12.32 14.05
N THR A 106 -5.39 -12.70 13.06
CA THR A 106 -4.47 -13.85 13.11
C THR A 106 -3.04 -13.49 13.50
N VAL A 107 -2.70 -12.20 13.56
CA VAL A 107 -1.36 -11.73 13.92
C VAL A 107 -1.18 -11.85 15.43
N ASN A 108 -0.59 -12.97 15.86
CA ASN A 108 -0.16 -13.15 17.24
C ASN A 108 0.83 -12.03 17.62
N SER A 109 0.79 -11.54 18.87
CA SER A 109 1.63 -10.43 19.35
C SER A 109 3.14 -10.64 19.16
N SER A 110 3.60 -11.87 18.91
CA SER A 110 4.99 -12.20 18.56
C SER A 110 5.38 -11.87 17.12
N GLU A 111 4.41 -11.65 16.22
CA GLU A 111 4.63 -11.26 14.81
C GLU A 111 4.50 -9.76 14.56
N GLN A 112 4.16 -8.98 15.60
CA GLN A 112 4.16 -7.51 15.54
C GLN A 112 5.55 -6.94 15.21
N GLY A 113 6.62 -7.73 15.36
CA GLY A 113 7.97 -7.40 14.93
C GLY A 113 8.21 -7.41 13.41
N LEU A 114 7.23 -7.84 12.60
CA LEU A 114 7.32 -7.86 11.13
C LEU A 114 6.67 -6.65 10.46
N ASN A 115 6.09 -5.71 11.22
CA ASN A 115 5.55 -4.45 10.72
C ASN A 115 6.66 -3.43 10.39
N LEU A 116 7.70 -3.89 9.71
CA LEU A 116 8.79 -3.05 9.23
C LEU A 116 8.23 -2.08 8.19
N ARG A 117 8.45 -0.78 8.38
CA ARG A 117 8.05 0.26 7.43
C ARG A 117 9.26 0.90 6.78
N GLU A 118 9.02 1.63 5.70
CA GLU A 118 10.08 2.42 5.04
C GLU A 118 10.76 3.37 6.04
N ALA A 119 10.00 3.97 6.97
CA ALA A 119 10.53 4.88 8.00
C ALA A 119 11.47 4.21 9.02
N ASP A 120 11.37 2.89 9.18
CA ASP A 120 12.17 2.12 10.14
C ASP A 120 13.50 1.66 9.52
N LEU A 121 13.62 1.72 8.19
CA LEU A 121 14.84 1.32 7.49
C LEU A 121 15.97 2.31 7.74
N SER A 122 17.17 1.76 7.99
CA SER A 122 18.39 2.56 7.97
C SER A 122 18.58 3.22 6.60
N ASN A 123 18.91 4.51 6.59
CA ASN A 123 19.08 5.33 5.37
C ASN A 123 17.81 5.47 4.51
N HIS A 124 16.62 5.39 5.11
CA HIS A 124 15.39 5.73 4.40
C HIS A 124 15.40 7.20 3.95
N LEU A 125 14.71 7.49 2.86
CA LEU A 125 14.53 8.87 2.42
C LEU A 125 13.47 9.57 3.27
N SER A 126 13.79 10.77 3.75
CA SER A 126 12.83 11.64 4.42
C SER A 126 11.96 12.41 3.42
N ASN A 127 10.88 12.99 3.95
CA ASN A 127 9.92 13.75 3.19
C ASN A 127 10.39 15.22 3.02
N PRO A 128 10.32 15.80 1.80
CA PRO A 128 10.84 17.14 1.54
C PRO A 128 10.05 18.27 2.20
N LYS A 129 8.82 18.04 2.68
CA LYS A 129 7.97 19.04 3.36
C LYS A 129 7.93 18.91 4.89
N GLU A 130 8.68 17.97 5.46
CA GLU A 130 8.61 17.64 6.90
C GLU A 130 9.97 17.72 7.60
N SER A 131 10.90 18.49 7.05
CA SER A 131 12.22 18.69 7.66
C SER A 131 12.19 19.38 9.03
N ASP A 132 11.03 19.89 9.49
CA ASP A 132 10.91 20.69 10.71
C ASP A 132 9.95 20.14 11.79
N THR A 133 9.43 18.93 11.65
CA THR A 133 8.58 18.33 12.72
C THR A 133 9.37 17.26 13.48
N PRO A 134 9.51 17.36 14.83
CA PRO A 134 10.19 16.33 15.62
C PRO A 134 9.54 14.98 15.36
N ALA A 135 10.37 13.99 14.99
CA ALA A 135 9.92 12.62 14.84
C ALA A 135 9.16 12.20 16.10
N ALA A 136 7.92 11.71 15.93
CA ALA A 136 7.19 11.07 17.01
C ALA A 136 8.10 10.02 17.68
N PRO A 137 8.03 9.85 19.01
CA PRO A 137 8.94 8.98 19.74
C PRO A 137 8.93 7.60 19.10
N LYS A 138 10.10 7.17 18.62
CA LYS A 138 10.30 5.85 18.04
C LYS A 138 9.89 4.82 19.09
N PRO A 139 8.99 3.86 18.78
CA PRO A 139 8.86 2.66 19.58
C PRO A 139 10.27 2.06 19.75
N PRO A 140 10.60 1.48 20.91
CA PRO A 140 11.92 0.91 21.13
C PRO A 140 12.22 -0.10 20.02
N VAL A 141 13.24 0.21 19.22
CA VAL A 141 13.81 -0.73 18.25
C VAL A 141 14.40 -1.84 19.09
N VAL A 142 13.66 -2.95 19.21
CA VAL A 142 14.21 -4.19 19.72
C VAL A 142 15.25 -4.60 18.69
N LYS A 143 16.52 -4.34 18.98
CA LYS A 143 17.63 -4.92 18.21
C LYS A 143 17.42 -6.44 18.29
N PRO A 144 17.34 -7.16 17.16
CA PRO A 144 17.37 -8.61 17.22
C PRO A 144 18.68 -8.97 17.90
N ASP A 145 18.62 -9.55 19.09
CA ASP A 145 19.77 -10.21 19.67
C ASP A 145 20.30 -11.19 18.62
N ALA A 146 21.59 -11.10 18.32
CA ALA A 146 22.30 -12.05 17.48
C ALA A 146 22.42 -13.40 18.23
N LYS A 147 21.29 -14.03 18.55
CA LYS A 147 21.23 -15.46 18.80
C LYS A 147 21.11 -16.12 17.45
N LYS A 148 22.02 -17.06 17.19
CA LYS A 148 21.98 -17.97 16.04
C LYS A 148 20.58 -18.58 16.02
N ASP A 149 19.77 -18.13 15.08
CA ASP A 149 18.48 -18.72 14.81
C ASP A 149 18.76 -19.97 13.98
N ASP A 150 18.62 -21.11 14.62
CA ASP A 150 18.92 -22.43 14.07
C ASP A 150 17.84 -22.81 13.04
N GLY A 151 17.66 -22.04 11.96
CA GLY A 151 17.04 -22.40 10.68
C GLY A 151 15.69 -23.13 10.68
N LYS A 152 14.97 -23.22 11.81
CA LYS A 152 13.85 -24.14 12.02
C LYS A 152 12.60 -23.46 12.59
N GLN A 153 12.38 -22.18 12.31
CA GLN A 153 11.13 -21.48 12.68
C GLN A 153 10.38 -20.83 11.51
N PHE A 154 10.75 -21.13 10.26
CA PHE A 154 9.96 -20.74 9.08
C PHE A 154 9.08 -21.87 8.53
N ALA A 155 9.01 -23.01 9.24
CA ALA A 155 8.39 -24.24 8.77
C ALA A 155 7.15 -24.61 9.58
N ASP A 156 6.11 -23.78 9.55
CA ASP A 156 4.70 -24.22 9.60
C ASP A 156 3.77 -23.00 9.59
N LYS A 157 3.64 -22.33 8.45
CA LYS A 157 2.53 -21.41 8.19
C LYS A 157 2.07 -21.64 6.77
N THR A 158 1.01 -22.43 6.63
CA THR A 158 0.20 -22.41 5.41
C THR A 158 -0.18 -20.95 5.14
N PRO A 159 0.08 -20.42 3.93
CA PRO A 159 -0.41 -19.10 3.56
C PRO A 159 -1.90 -19.04 3.86
N MET A 160 -2.32 -18.02 4.61
CA MET A 160 -3.73 -17.82 4.89
C MET A 160 -4.45 -17.67 3.54
N GLU A 161 -5.45 -18.51 3.29
CA GLU A 161 -6.16 -18.50 2.01
C GLU A 161 -7.05 -17.26 1.97
N ALA A 162 -6.63 -16.28 1.17
CA ALA A 162 -7.33 -15.01 1.01
C ALA A 162 -8.76 -15.23 0.51
N GLY A 163 -9.73 -14.50 1.07
CA GLY A 163 -11.12 -14.58 0.63
C GLY A 163 -11.94 -15.72 1.26
N THR A 164 -11.36 -16.44 2.23
CA THR A 164 -12.09 -17.45 3.01
C THR A 164 -12.93 -16.80 4.12
N LYS A 165 -13.88 -17.55 4.68
CA LYS A 165 -14.71 -17.06 5.81
C LYS A 165 -13.92 -16.79 7.09
N THR A 166 -12.71 -17.33 7.18
CA THR A 166 -11.77 -17.14 8.28
C THR A 166 -10.93 -15.88 8.13
N ASP A 167 -10.91 -15.27 6.94
CA ASP A 167 -10.25 -13.99 6.68
C ASP A 167 -11.13 -12.84 7.20
N TYR A 168 -10.79 -12.34 8.39
CA TYR A 168 -11.56 -11.31 9.06
C TYR A 168 -11.62 -10.00 8.25
N GLN A 169 -10.49 -9.55 7.69
CA GLN A 169 -10.44 -8.32 6.90
C GLN A 169 -11.28 -8.43 5.64
N PHE A 170 -11.20 -9.57 4.94
CA PHE A 170 -12.05 -9.85 3.79
C PHE A 170 -13.54 -9.84 4.15
N MET A 171 -13.92 -10.49 5.25
CA MET A 171 -15.32 -10.51 5.68
C MET A 171 -15.84 -9.11 6.03
N GLN A 172 -15.02 -8.25 6.65
CA GLN A 172 -15.40 -6.85 6.89
C GLN A 172 -15.56 -6.07 5.58
N ALA A 173 -14.64 -6.24 4.63
CA ALA A 173 -14.74 -5.60 3.32
C ALA A 173 -15.99 -6.05 2.57
N LEU A 174 -16.32 -7.34 2.61
CA LEU A 174 -17.52 -7.91 1.98
C LEU A 174 -18.80 -7.37 2.63
N ASN A 175 -18.84 -7.27 3.96
CA ASN A 175 -19.98 -6.71 4.68
C ASN A 175 -20.19 -5.24 4.33
N LEU A 176 -19.11 -4.45 4.27
CA LEU A 176 -19.17 -3.07 3.85
C LEU A 176 -19.68 -2.96 2.41
N LEU A 177 -19.15 -3.75 1.49
CA LEU A 177 -19.53 -3.73 0.08
C LEU A 177 -21.02 -4.06 -0.11
N LYS A 178 -21.53 -5.08 0.60
CA LYS A 178 -22.96 -5.41 0.64
C LYS A 178 -23.79 -4.26 1.22
N GLY A 179 -23.32 -3.62 2.28
CA GLY A 179 -23.97 -2.46 2.87
C GLY A 179 -24.04 -1.27 1.91
N MET A 180 -22.96 -1.02 1.15
CA MET A 180 -22.92 0.03 0.13
C MET A 180 -23.94 -0.22 -1.00
N ASP A 181 -24.07 -1.47 -1.44
CA ASP A 181 -25.03 -1.87 -2.48
C ASP A 181 -26.49 -1.67 -2.02
N ILE A 182 -26.79 -2.00 -0.76
CA ILE A 182 -28.12 -1.78 -0.16
C ILE A 182 -28.44 -0.29 -0.04
N LEU A 183 -27.46 0.52 0.39
CA LEU A 183 -27.65 1.97 0.64
C LEU A 183 -27.64 2.82 -0.64
N ALA A 184 -26.99 2.34 -1.70
CA ALA A 184 -26.96 2.97 -3.01
C ALA A 184 -27.70 2.08 -4.02
N PRO A 185 -29.04 1.92 -3.90
CA PRO A 185 -29.80 1.12 -4.85
C PRO A 185 -29.52 1.67 -6.25
N ALA A 186 -29.06 0.78 -7.13
CA ALA A 186 -28.71 1.10 -8.51
C ALA A 186 -29.82 1.98 -9.10
N LYS A 187 -29.44 3.15 -9.64
CA LYS A 187 -30.33 3.91 -10.52
C LYS A 187 -30.64 2.99 -11.70
N LYS A 188 -31.82 2.35 -11.66
CA LYS A 188 -32.43 1.68 -12.81
C LYS A 188 -32.63 2.66 -13.95
#